data_AF-A0A7V1Z6G7-F1
#
_entry.id   AF-A0A7V1Z6G7-F1
#
_cell.length_a   1.000
_cell.length_b   1.000
_cell.length_c   1.000
_cell.angle_alpha   90.00
_cell.angle_beta   90.00
_cell.angle_gamma   90.00
#
_symmetry.space_group_name_H-M   'P 1'
#
loop_
_entity.id
_entity.type
_entity.pdbx_description
1 polymer ?
#
loop_
_entity_poly.entity_id
_entity_poly.type
_entity_poly.pdbx_seq_one_letter_code
_entity_poly.pdbx_strand_id
1 'polypeptide(L)'
;MLGHPMAILIKISFLSGRYHATVWGRHVNERVAEWPPSPWRFLRALVATWRRKCPELGESEVRRVLEQLVQPPRFHLPPARVAHVRYYLPWEKKGPQDRTLVFDTFVVVAPDQAVSMYWPEARLEQSDHAILERLLANLTTLGRAESWVQAALAPDADSLDCNCYPAQQAGANQELVAVFCPDPDTAFASTHYPLPQARKGRRKTVDPKDYLFDCPRWHLCLDTQIFQQQRWPNMPGARWQWYVRPAEALAAPARELAMIPAIQRTPDRPATVARFLLDAAVLPSVTDVVRVAESCRRALMSQFAHWCRRHPERAHHYRRPGQEDAYSSPTFSGKDHTGTALKNHLHAYYLPTAEGTDPRRITHITVFARAGFSAEEVAALSGLRVLAVPGWSKNTCAVNRSAWAKRKILRWR
;
A
#
# COMPACT_ATOMS: atom_id res chain seq x y z
N MET A 1 0.12 39.09 19.19
CA MET A 1 -0.56 38.16 18.26
C MET A 1 -0.89 36.91 19.05
N LEU A 2 -2.17 36.71 19.35
CA LEU A 2 -2.64 35.59 20.19
C LEU A 2 -2.54 34.30 19.36
N GLY A 3 -1.59 33.43 19.69
CA GLY A 3 -1.47 32.11 19.06
C GLY A 3 -2.72 31.30 19.34
N HIS A 4 -3.49 30.98 18.30
CA HIS A 4 -4.63 30.10 18.41
C HIS A 4 -4.19 28.70 18.88
N PRO A 5 -5.00 28.02 19.71
CA PRO A 5 -4.71 26.66 20.13
C PRO A 5 -4.61 25.73 18.93
N MET A 6 -3.44 25.18 18.64
CA MET A 6 -3.25 24.32 17.46
C MET A 6 -3.74 22.90 17.75
N ALA A 7 -4.98 22.62 17.39
CA ALA A 7 -5.51 21.27 17.35
C ALA A 7 -4.66 20.38 16.42
N ILE A 8 -4.55 19.09 16.73
CA ILE A 8 -3.65 18.18 16.03
C ILE A 8 -4.41 17.36 15.00
N LEU A 9 -4.03 17.52 13.74
CA LEU A 9 -4.54 16.72 12.62
C LEU A 9 -3.41 15.89 12.00
N ILE A 10 -3.56 14.57 12.04
CA ILE A 10 -2.62 13.62 11.45
C ILE A 10 -3.30 12.92 10.28
N LYS A 11 -2.66 12.94 9.11
CA LYS A 11 -3.06 12.18 7.93
C LYS A 11 -2.22 10.92 7.81
N ILE A 12 -2.86 9.79 7.53
CA ILE A 12 -2.23 8.47 7.35
C ILE A 12 -2.67 7.92 5.99
N SER A 13 -1.72 7.83 5.07
CA SER A 13 -1.90 7.25 3.74
C SER A 13 -1.38 5.81 3.72
N PHE A 14 -2.23 4.86 3.33
CA PHE A 14 -1.83 3.46 3.17
C PHE A 14 -1.27 3.23 1.78
N LEU A 15 0.06 3.19 1.67
CA LEU A 15 0.78 3.17 0.38
C LEU A 15 0.49 1.92 -0.47
N SER A 16 0.12 0.81 0.18
CA SER A 16 -0.27 -0.43 -0.50
C SER A 16 -1.77 -0.49 -0.85
N GLY A 17 -2.54 0.53 -0.46
CA GLY A 17 -4.00 0.55 -0.51
C GLY A 17 -4.66 -0.47 0.43
N ARG A 18 -3.91 -0.95 1.43
CA ARG A 18 -4.37 -2.01 2.36
C ARG A 18 -3.95 -1.71 3.79
N TYR A 19 -4.91 -1.86 4.70
CA TYR A 19 -4.70 -1.85 6.14
C TYR A 19 -4.99 -3.23 6.73
N HIS A 20 -3.92 -3.96 7.03
CA HIS A 20 -3.90 -5.23 7.73
C HIS A 20 -3.82 -4.99 9.25
N ALA A 21 -4.93 -5.17 9.95
CA ALA A 21 -4.97 -5.16 11.40
C ALA A 21 -6.11 -6.05 11.91
N THR A 22 -5.78 -6.91 12.88
CA THR A 22 -6.75 -7.75 13.59
C THR A 22 -7.27 -6.99 14.79
N VAL A 23 -8.59 -6.97 14.96
CA VAL A 23 -9.25 -6.35 16.11
C VAL A 23 -8.69 -6.92 17.41
N TRP A 24 -8.46 -6.05 18.40
CA TRP A 24 -7.96 -6.48 19.70
C TRP A 24 -8.89 -7.52 20.34
N GLY A 25 -8.32 -8.58 20.90
CA GLY A 25 -9.08 -9.69 21.51
C GLY A 25 -9.74 -10.66 20.51
N ARG A 26 -9.53 -10.49 19.20
CA ARG A 26 -10.02 -11.43 18.17
C ARG A 26 -8.90 -12.22 17.52
N HIS A 27 -9.23 -13.41 17.05
CA HIS A 27 -8.32 -14.25 16.29
C HIS A 27 -8.34 -13.91 14.79
N VAL A 28 -7.19 -14.02 14.11
CA VAL A 28 -7.03 -13.69 12.68
C VAL A 28 -8.02 -14.42 11.76
N ASN A 29 -8.44 -15.63 12.15
CA ASN A 29 -9.37 -16.46 11.37
C ASN A 29 -10.85 -16.07 11.52
N GLU A 30 -11.19 -15.10 12.38
CA GLU A 30 -12.57 -14.59 12.52
C GLU A 30 -12.98 -13.68 11.35
N ARG A 31 -12.04 -13.35 10.46
CA ARG A 31 -12.27 -12.50 9.27
C ARG A 31 -12.77 -11.09 9.56
N VAL A 32 -12.51 -10.57 10.76
CA VAL A 32 -12.87 -9.20 11.13
C VAL A 32 -11.63 -8.32 11.07
N ALA A 33 -11.70 -7.26 10.25
CA ALA A 33 -10.66 -6.25 10.18
C ALA A 33 -10.92 -5.12 11.18
N GLU A 34 -9.85 -4.55 11.73
CA GLU A 34 -9.91 -3.34 12.54
C GLU A 34 -10.19 -2.12 11.64
N TRP A 35 -11.31 -1.44 11.88
CA TRP A 35 -11.65 -0.17 11.24
C TRP A 35 -12.58 0.61 12.18
N PRO A 36 -12.35 1.90 12.49
CA PRO A 36 -11.15 2.69 12.18
C PRO A 36 -9.87 2.10 12.81
N PRO A 37 -8.67 2.57 12.42
CA PRO A 37 -7.42 2.19 13.08
C PRO A 37 -7.45 2.52 14.58
N SER A 38 -7.04 1.58 15.42
CA SER A 38 -7.02 1.75 16.88
C SER A 38 -6.02 2.86 17.31
N PRO A 39 -6.46 3.89 18.07
CA PRO A 39 -5.55 4.87 18.66
C PRO A 39 -4.50 4.22 19.59
N TRP A 40 -4.87 3.16 20.32
CA TRP A 40 -3.92 2.40 21.14
C TRP A 40 -2.78 1.83 20.30
N ARG A 41 -3.14 1.18 19.18
CA ARG A 41 -2.17 0.62 18.24
C ARG A 41 -1.33 1.72 17.59
N PHE A 42 -1.92 2.85 17.26
CA PHE A 42 -1.23 4.01 16.70
C PHE A 42 -0.16 4.56 17.65
N LEU A 43 -0.51 4.84 18.92
CA LEU A 43 0.47 5.32 19.90
C LEU A 43 1.60 4.30 20.14
N ARG A 44 1.28 3.00 20.20
CA ARG A 44 2.30 1.94 20.27
C ARG A 44 3.22 1.93 19.06
N ALA A 45 2.69 2.21 17.87
CA ALA A 45 3.49 2.30 16.65
C ALA A 45 4.43 3.51 16.69
N LEU A 46 4.01 4.64 17.28
CA LEU A 46 4.89 5.80 17.52
C LEU A 46 5.99 5.48 18.53
N VAL A 47 5.67 4.82 19.65
CA VAL A 47 6.70 4.35 20.62
C VAL A 47 7.70 3.42 19.94
N ALA A 48 7.22 2.45 19.17
CA ALA A 48 8.08 1.53 18.45
C ALA A 48 8.93 2.23 17.37
N THR A 49 8.43 3.33 16.80
CA THR A 49 9.17 4.16 15.84
C THR A 49 10.25 4.96 16.54
N TRP A 50 9.93 5.61 17.67
CA TRP A 50 10.89 6.30 18.52
C TRP A 50 12.06 5.38 18.88
N ARG A 51 11.80 4.22 19.50
CA ARG A 51 12.85 3.32 19.98
C ARG A 51 13.74 2.75 18.88
N ARG A 52 13.20 2.56 17.66
CA ARG A 52 13.95 1.94 16.55
C ARG A 52 14.62 2.93 15.60
N LYS A 53 14.06 4.13 15.45
CA LYS A 53 14.42 5.06 14.38
C LYS A 53 14.75 6.47 14.87
N CYS A 54 14.35 6.83 16.09
CA CYS A 54 14.65 8.12 16.68
C CYS A 54 15.23 7.98 18.12
N PRO A 55 16.24 7.11 18.35
CA PRO A 55 16.75 6.83 19.69
C PRO A 55 17.35 8.05 20.41
N GLU A 56 17.65 9.11 19.67
CA GLU A 56 18.14 10.39 20.17
C GLU A 56 17.10 11.21 20.94
N LEU A 57 15.79 10.95 20.76
CA LEU A 57 14.74 11.67 21.46
C LEU A 57 14.63 11.19 22.91
N GLY A 58 14.49 12.12 23.85
CA GLY A 58 14.36 11.82 25.27
C GLY A 58 13.01 11.21 25.61
N GLU A 59 12.98 10.30 26.60
CA GLU A 59 11.74 9.66 27.08
C GLU A 59 10.70 10.70 27.53
N SER A 60 11.11 11.72 28.30
CA SER A 60 10.22 12.77 28.79
C SER A 60 9.61 13.61 27.67
N GLU A 61 10.36 13.86 26.59
CA GLU A 61 9.89 14.65 25.45
C GLU A 61 8.85 13.87 24.64
N VAL A 62 9.15 12.60 24.34
CA VAL A 62 8.21 11.72 23.64
C VAL A 62 6.95 11.48 24.47
N ARG A 63 7.09 11.31 25.79
CA ARG A 63 5.95 11.18 26.70
C ARG A 63 5.04 12.39 26.62
N ARG A 64 5.58 13.60 26.74
CA ARG A 64 4.81 14.86 26.69
C ARG A 64 3.98 14.97 25.40
N VAL A 65 4.57 14.60 24.25
CA VAL A 65 3.87 14.55 22.96
C VAL A 65 2.74 13.51 22.96
N LEU A 66 3.02 12.27 23.39
CA LEU A 66 2.04 11.18 23.34
C LEU A 66 0.89 11.37 24.35
N GLU A 67 1.14 12.04 25.48
CA GLU A 67 0.11 12.42 26.47
C GLU A 67 -0.96 13.34 25.85
N GLN A 68 -0.63 14.15 24.85
CA GLN A 68 -1.62 14.97 24.14
C GLN A 68 -2.52 14.14 23.20
N LEU A 69 -2.12 12.91 22.87
CA LEU A 69 -2.81 12.04 21.90
C LEU A 69 -3.57 10.87 22.56
N VAL A 70 -3.65 10.84 23.91
CA VAL A 70 -4.41 9.79 24.63
C VAL A 70 -5.91 10.02 24.61
N GLN A 71 -6.36 11.26 24.41
CA GLN A 71 -7.79 11.50 24.27
C GLN A 71 -8.30 10.80 23.01
N PRO A 72 -9.54 10.26 23.01
CA PRO A 72 -10.10 9.62 21.83
C PRO A 72 -10.17 10.60 20.64
N PRO A 73 -9.48 10.35 19.52
CA PRO A 73 -9.52 11.23 18.35
C PRO A 73 -10.88 11.19 17.65
N ARG A 74 -11.17 12.20 16.85
CA ARG A 74 -12.16 12.13 15.78
C ARG A 74 -11.48 11.68 14.49
N PHE A 75 -12.22 11.04 13.61
CA PHE A 75 -11.70 10.53 12.36
C PHE A 75 -12.46 11.10 11.16
N HIS A 76 -11.72 11.31 10.08
CA HIS A 76 -12.27 11.26 8.73
C HIS A 76 -11.80 9.97 8.07
N LEU A 77 -12.73 9.06 7.82
CA LEU A 77 -12.49 7.78 7.19
C LEU A 77 -12.86 7.87 5.71
N PRO A 78 -11.92 7.58 4.79
CA PRO A 78 -12.24 7.51 3.38
C PRO A 78 -13.13 6.28 3.09
N PRO A 79 -13.78 6.25 1.92
CA PRO A 79 -14.46 5.05 1.44
C PRO A 79 -13.51 3.86 1.49
N ALA A 80 -14.00 2.77 2.09
CA ALA A 80 -13.20 1.58 2.32
C ALA A 80 -14.03 0.31 2.15
N ARG A 81 -13.36 -0.84 2.10
CA ARG A 81 -14.03 -2.15 2.12
C ARG A 81 -13.20 -3.21 2.82
N VAL A 82 -13.86 -4.22 3.37
CA VAL A 82 -13.15 -5.40 3.88
C VAL A 82 -12.85 -6.37 2.73
N ALA A 83 -11.65 -6.94 2.73
CA ALA A 83 -11.25 -8.03 1.86
C ALA A 83 -10.37 -9.02 2.64
N HIS A 84 -10.17 -10.21 2.09
CA HIS A 84 -9.28 -11.19 2.67
C HIS A 84 -8.58 -12.03 1.59
N VAL A 85 -7.37 -12.50 1.92
CA VAL A 85 -6.70 -13.58 1.18
C VAL A 85 -6.84 -14.87 1.97
N ARG A 86 -6.96 -15.99 1.25
CA ARG A 86 -7.04 -17.35 1.81
C ARG A 86 -5.74 -18.08 1.53
N TYR A 87 -5.02 -18.45 2.57
CA TYR A 87 -3.81 -19.26 2.47
C TYR A 87 -4.11 -20.67 2.96
N TYR A 88 -3.63 -21.68 2.23
CA TYR A 88 -3.69 -23.08 2.64
C TYR A 88 -2.28 -23.50 3.06
N LEU A 89 -1.95 -23.27 4.33
CA LEU A 89 -0.61 -23.49 4.89
C LEU A 89 -0.45 -24.92 5.39
N PRO A 90 0.72 -25.57 5.21
CA PRO A 90 0.98 -26.89 5.77
C PRO A 90 0.81 -26.89 7.30
N TRP A 91 0.07 -27.85 7.84
CA TRP A 91 -0.05 -28.04 9.28
C TRP A 91 1.12 -28.92 9.75
N GLU A 92 2.22 -28.31 10.21
CA GLU A 92 3.44 -29.04 10.59
C GLU A 92 3.21 -30.19 11.59
N LYS A 93 2.30 -30.02 12.56
CA LYS A 93 1.93 -31.06 13.54
C LYS A 93 1.21 -32.29 12.95
N LYS A 94 0.61 -32.19 11.76
CA LYS A 94 -0.14 -33.30 11.10
C LYS A 94 0.50 -33.76 9.79
N GLY A 95 1.59 -33.13 9.37
CA GLY A 95 2.37 -33.49 8.20
C GLY A 95 2.14 -32.57 6.99
N PRO A 96 3.03 -32.62 5.99
CA PRO A 96 3.08 -31.66 4.88
C PRO A 96 1.90 -31.78 3.90
N GLN A 97 1.15 -32.87 3.93
CA GLN A 97 -0.06 -33.06 3.11
C GLN A 97 -1.30 -32.43 3.73
N ASP A 98 -1.31 -32.23 5.05
CA ASP A 98 -2.44 -31.59 5.74
C ASP A 98 -2.29 -30.06 5.64
N ARG A 99 -3.33 -29.38 5.16
CA ARG A 99 -3.33 -27.93 4.91
C ARG A 99 -4.40 -27.25 5.76
N THR A 100 -4.00 -26.25 6.51
CA THR A 100 -4.90 -25.39 7.28
C THR A 100 -5.25 -24.15 6.48
N LEU A 101 -6.53 -23.83 6.41
CA LEU A 101 -7.01 -22.56 5.89
C LEU A 101 -6.74 -21.44 6.90
N VAL A 102 -5.93 -20.46 6.50
CA VAL A 102 -5.63 -19.24 7.27
C VAL A 102 -6.14 -18.03 6.49
N PHE A 103 -6.85 -17.15 7.20
CA PHE A 103 -7.33 -15.89 6.65
C PHE A 103 -6.35 -14.76 6.92
N ASP A 104 -6.11 -13.96 5.89
CA ASP A 104 -5.47 -12.66 6.02
C ASP A 104 -6.47 -11.58 5.61
N THR A 105 -7.20 -11.06 6.60
CA THR A 105 -8.23 -10.03 6.40
C THR A 105 -7.64 -8.63 6.58
N PHE A 106 -8.03 -7.72 5.69
CA PHE A 106 -7.59 -6.33 5.66
C PHE A 106 -8.69 -5.41 5.14
N VAL A 107 -8.54 -4.11 5.42
CA VAL A 107 -9.33 -3.05 4.82
C VAL A 107 -8.63 -2.55 3.57
N VAL A 108 -9.34 -2.42 2.46
CA VAL A 108 -8.87 -1.78 1.24
C VAL A 108 -9.30 -0.33 1.25
N VAL A 109 -8.34 0.56 1.01
CA VAL A 109 -8.50 2.02 0.94
C VAL A 109 -7.83 2.48 -0.35
N ALA A 110 -8.39 3.49 -1.02
CA ALA A 110 -7.78 4.06 -2.22
C ALA A 110 -6.41 4.70 -1.86
N PRO A 111 -5.32 4.46 -2.64
CA PRO A 111 -3.98 4.93 -2.29
C PRO A 111 -3.79 6.46 -2.22
N ASP A 112 -4.64 7.24 -2.90
CA ASP A 112 -4.68 8.71 -2.84
C ASP A 112 -5.49 9.26 -1.67
N GLN A 113 -6.26 8.40 -0.99
CA GLN A 113 -7.06 8.79 0.14
C GLN A 113 -6.32 8.50 1.45
N ALA A 114 -6.48 9.37 2.43
CA ALA A 114 -5.85 9.25 3.74
C ALA A 114 -6.91 9.10 4.83
N VAL A 115 -6.60 8.28 5.84
CA VAL A 115 -7.32 8.35 7.12
C VAL A 115 -6.81 9.57 7.85
N SER A 116 -7.73 10.43 8.31
CA SER A 116 -7.35 11.57 9.14
C SER A 116 -7.75 11.31 10.58
N MET A 117 -6.83 11.55 11.52
CA MET A 117 -7.04 11.47 12.97
C MET A 117 -6.90 12.88 13.54
N TYR A 118 -7.94 13.33 14.26
CA TYR A 118 -8.08 14.70 14.72
C TYR A 118 -8.27 14.78 16.23
N TRP A 119 -7.40 15.53 16.90
CA TRP A 119 -7.48 15.84 18.33
C TRP A 119 -7.76 17.35 18.52
N PRO A 120 -9.03 17.76 18.72
CA PRO A 120 -9.40 19.17 18.83
C PRO A 120 -8.81 19.86 20.07
N GLU A 121 -8.57 19.09 21.12
CA GLU A 121 -8.15 19.59 22.44
C GLU A 121 -6.64 19.41 22.69
N ALA A 122 -5.93 18.70 21.82
CA ALA A 122 -4.48 18.53 21.95
C ALA A 122 -3.77 19.87 21.80
N ARG A 123 -2.74 20.10 22.61
CA ARG A 123 -1.91 21.30 22.58
C ARG A 123 -0.45 20.89 22.57
N LEU A 124 0.25 21.15 21.47
CA LEU A 124 1.69 20.94 21.36
C LEU A 124 2.41 22.29 21.27
N GLU A 125 3.48 22.43 22.03
CA GLU A 125 4.45 23.52 21.82
C GLU A 125 5.21 23.30 20.51
N GLN A 126 5.90 24.35 20.02
CA GLN A 126 6.63 24.27 18.75
C GLN A 126 7.71 23.16 18.74
N SER A 127 8.38 22.95 19.87
CA SER A 127 9.36 21.87 20.06
C SER A 127 8.71 20.49 19.97
N ASP A 128 7.57 20.31 20.62
CA ASP A 128 6.79 19.07 20.63
C ASP A 128 6.18 18.73 19.27
N HIS A 129 5.76 19.76 18.52
CA HIS A 129 5.29 19.61 17.16
C HIS A 129 6.38 19.01 16.25
N ALA A 130 7.62 19.50 16.36
CA ALA A 130 8.76 18.97 15.59
C ALA A 130 9.08 17.52 15.96
N ILE A 131 8.93 17.15 17.24
CA ILE A 131 9.09 15.77 17.69
C ILE A 131 8.02 14.86 17.09
N LEU A 132 6.75 15.26 17.15
CA LEU A 132 5.66 14.49 16.57
C LEU A 132 5.84 14.33 15.05
N GLU A 133 6.19 15.41 14.35
CA GLU A 133 6.47 15.39 12.92
C GLU A 133 7.59 14.40 12.58
N ARG A 134 8.68 14.40 13.36
CA ARG A 134 9.80 13.45 13.19
C ARG A 134 9.36 12.01 13.41
N LEU A 135 8.53 11.73 14.43
CA LEU A 135 8.00 10.39 14.67
C LEU A 135 7.09 9.93 13.53
N LEU A 136 6.22 10.80 13.01
CA LEU A 136 5.32 10.50 11.90
C LEU A 136 6.07 10.27 10.58
N ALA A 137 7.07 11.10 10.29
CA ALA A 137 7.92 10.94 9.11
C ALA A 137 8.69 9.61 9.11
N ASN A 138 8.97 9.06 10.30
CA ASN A 138 9.64 7.77 10.46
C ASN A 138 8.68 6.58 10.63
N LEU A 139 7.37 6.81 10.73
CA LEU A 139 6.36 5.75 10.85
C LEU A 139 6.15 5.09 9.48
N THR A 140 6.67 3.88 9.30
CA THR A 140 6.59 3.16 8.02
C THR A 140 5.49 2.10 7.94
N THR A 141 4.97 1.66 9.09
CA THR A 141 3.95 0.61 9.16
C THR A 141 2.99 0.85 10.31
N LEU A 142 1.70 0.61 10.10
CA LEU A 142 0.66 0.66 11.13
C LEU A 142 -0.21 -0.61 11.04
N GLY A 143 -0.35 -1.38 12.13
CA GLY A 143 -0.95 -2.71 12.06
C GLY A 143 0.09 -3.79 11.90
N ARG A 144 -0.10 -4.66 10.91
CA ARG A 144 0.89 -5.67 10.52
C ARG A 144 1.89 -5.08 9.50
N ALA A 145 2.99 -5.80 9.25
CA ALA A 145 4.10 -5.33 8.42
C ALA A 145 3.71 -5.11 6.94
N GLU A 146 2.58 -5.65 6.50
CA GLU A 146 2.00 -5.50 5.16
C GLU A 146 1.31 -4.14 4.94
N SER A 147 0.98 -3.43 6.03
CA SER A 147 0.32 -2.12 6.03
C SER A 147 1.33 -0.99 5.99
N TRP A 148 1.89 -0.71 4.82
CA TRP A 148 2.84 0.39 4.66
C TRP A 148 2.13 1.72 4.71
N VAL A 149 2.65 2.64 5.51
CA VAL A 149 2.05 3.96 5.71
C VAL A 149 3.05 5.08 5.48
N GLN A 150 2.50 6.22 5.08
CA GLN A 150 3.11 7.53 5.23
C GLN A 150 2.19 8.35 6.14
N ALA A 151 2.74 8.95 7.19
CA ALA A 151 2.00 9.80 8.11
C ALA A 151 2.60 11.20 8.18
N ALA A 152 1.76 12.21 8.28
CA ALA A 152 2.17 13.61 8.36
C ALA A 152 1.17 14.44 9.17
N LEU A 153 1.65 15.54 9.74
CA LEU A 153 0.79 16.59 10.28
C LEU A 153 0.19 17.39 9.14
N ALA A 154 -1.08 17.75 9.27
CA ALA A 154 -1.75 18.62 8.31
C ALA A 154 -1.91 20.03 8.92
N PRO A 155 -1.74 21.09 8.10
CA PRO A 155 -1.75 22.47 8.58
C PRO A 155 -3.14 22.96 9.03
N ASP A 156 -4.22 22.43 8.43
CA ASP A 156 -5.58 22.91 8.66
C ASP A 156 -6.41 21.89 9.44
N ALA A 157 -6.46 22.06 10.77
CA ALA A 157 -7.27 21.22 11.66
C ALA A 157 -8.76 21.59 11.69
N ASP A 158 -9.08 22.87 11.47
CA ASP A 158 -10.41 23.43 11.79
C ASP A 158 -11.50 23.11 10.74
N SER A 159 -11.13 22.65 9.55
CA SER A 159 -12.07 22.40 8.43
C SER A 159 -12.31 20.92 8.13
N LEU A 160 -11.87 19.99 8.97
CA LEU A 160 -12.04 18.56 8.71
C LEU A 160 -13.46 18.10 9.06
N ASP A 161 -14.21 17.68 8.05
CA ASP A 161 -15.50 17.00 8.22
C ASP A 161 -15.28 15.58 8.78
N CYS A 162 -15.40 15.44 10.11
CA CYS A 162 -15.21 14.17 10.80
C CYS A 162 -16.45 13.29 10.66
N ASN A 163 -16.33 12.18 9.94
CA ASN A 163 -17.43 11.23 9.76
C ASN A 163 -17.42 10.08 10.78
N CYS A 164 -16.41 9.97 11.64
CA CYS A 164 -16.36 8.98 12.71
C CYS A 164 -15.83 9.57 14.01
N TYR A 165 -16.57 9.44 15.11
CA TYR A 165 -16.26 10.13 16.37
C TYR A 165 -16.85 9.40 17.58
N PRO A 166 -16.33 9.64 18.81
CA PRO A 166 -16.86 9.03 20.02
C PRO A 166 -18.33 9.39 20.23
N ALA A 167 -19.20 8.39 20.40
CA ALA A 167 -20.61 8.58 20.73
C ALA A 167 -21.21 7.31 21.35
N GLN A 168 -22.31 7.46 22.10
CA GLN A 168 -22.99 6.33 22.76
C GLN A 168 -24.20 5.80 21.96
N GLN A 169 -24.68 6.57 20.98
CA GLN A 169 -25.86 6.23 20.19
C GLN A 169 -25.58 6.57 18.72
N ALA A 170 -26.01 5.69 17.82
CA ALA A 170 -25.93 5.92 16.38
C ALA A 170 -27.16 6.70 15.89
N GLY A 171 -26.92 7.67 15.01
CA GLY A 171 -27.98 8.34 14.25
C GLY A 171 -28.46 7.52 13.05
N ALA A 172 -29.36 8.11 12.25
CA ALA A 172 -29.77 7.53 10.97
C ALA A 172 -28.55 7.37 10.04
N ASN A 173 -28.44 6.21 9.37
CA ASN A 173 -27.33 5.83 8.48
C ASN A 173 -25.94 5.74 9.16
N GLN A 174 -25.90 5.63 10.48
CA GLN A 174 -24.67 5.38 11.25
C GLN A 174 -24.75 4.02 11.95
N GLU A 175 -23.59 3.48 12.29
CA GLU A 175 -23.47 2.29 13.14
C GLU A 175 -22.51 2.55 14.31
N LEU A 176 -22.73 1.84 15.43
CA LEU A 176 -21.83 1.83 16.56
C LEU A 176 -20.70 0.83 16.35
N VAL A 177 -19.47 1.27 16.59
CA VAL A 177 -18.28 0.42 16.56
C VAL A 177 -17.45 0.62 17.82
N ALA A 178 -16.97 -0.48 18.40
CA ALA A 178 -16.06 -0.43 19.54
C ALA A 178 -14.63 -0.20 19.04
N VAL A 179 -14.01 0.90 19.47
CA VAL A 179 -12.63 1.28 19.10
C VAL A 179 -11.73 1.18 20.31
N PHE A 180 -10.61 0.48 20.15
CA PHE A 180 -9.66 0.28 21.23
C PHE A 180 -8.74 1.50 21.38
N CYS A 181 -8.88 2.23 22.48
CA CYS A 181 -8.20 3.50 22.73
C CYS A 181 -7.29 3.40 23.96
N PRO A 182 -6.22 4.23 24.04
CA PRO A 182 -5.54 4.43 25.31
C PRO A 182 -6.52 5.00 26.35
N ASP A 183 -6.33 4.59 27.59
CA ASP A 183 -7.01 5.18 28.74
C ASP A 183 -6.23 6.42 29.19
N PRO A 184 -6.82 7.63 29.13
CA PRO A 184 -6.14 8.87 29.51
C PRO A 184 -5.51 8.84 30.90
N ASP A 185 -6.12 8.14 31.85
CA ASP A 185 -5.70 8.14 33.24
C ASP A 185 -4.58 7.12 33.51
N THR A 186 -4.55 6.02 32.74
CA THR A 186 -3.73 4.85 33.08
C THR A 186 -2.74 4.43 31.99
N ALA A 187 -2.77 5.03 30.78
CA ALA A 187 -1.90 4.63 29.66
C ALA A 187 -0.40 4.75 29.97
N PHE A 188 0.00 5.75 30.74
CA PHE A 188 1.40 5.99 31.14
C PHE A 188 1.75 5.49 32.55
N ALA A 189 0.80 4.87 33.26
CA ALA A 189 1.07 4.27 34.55
C ALA A 189 1.97 3.03 34.43
N SER A 190 2.55 2.61 35.55
CA SER A 190 3.52 1.51 35.61
C SER A 190 3.17 0.44 36.64
N THR A 191 1.94 0.43 37.17
CA THR A 191 1.52 -0.41 38.30
C THR A 191 1.57 -1.91 38.00
N HIS A 192 1.46 -2.28 36.72
CA HIS A 192 1.52 -3.68 36.26
C HIS A 192 2.95 -4.18 35.93
N TYR A 193 3.96 -3.34 36.12
CA TYR A 193 5.35 -3.76 35.98
C TYR A 193 5.89 -4.30 37.31
N PRO A 194 6.75 -5.33 37.29
CA PRO A 194 7.37 -5.82 38.51
C PRO A 194 8.18 -4.70 39.18
N LEU A 195 8.10 -4.58 40.51
CA LEU A 195 8.92 -3.61 41.24
C LEU A 195 10.40 -3.89 40.95
N PRO A 196 11.24 -2.85 40.77
CA PRO A 196 12.68 -3.06 40.62
C PRO A 196 13.19 -3.79 41.86
N GLN A 197 13.55 -5.07 41.73
CA GLN A 197 14.18 -5.78 42.83
C GLN A 197 15.57 -5.16 43.02
N ALA A 198 15.86 -4.67 44.23
CA ALA A 198 17.21 -4.26 44.60
C ALA A 198 18.16 -5.44 44.34
N ARG A 199 19.10 -5.27 43.40
CA ARG A 199 20.06 -6.32 43.01
C ARG A 199 20.92 -6.70 44.21
N LYS A 200 20.50 -7.72 44.98
CA LYS A 200 21.37 -8.39 45.95
C LYS A 200 22.28 -9.37 45.20
N GLY A 201 23.54 -8.95 45.07
CA GLY A 201 24.74 -9.74 44.78
C GLY A 201 24.55 -11.15 44.23
N ARG A 202 24.42 -11.27 42.91
CA ARG A 202 24.98 -12.40 42.13
C ARG A 202 24.96 -12.01 40.66
N ARG A 203 26.09 -12.20 39.95
CA ARG A 203 26.17 -12.13 38.49
C ARG A 203 25.25 -13.22 37.92
N LYS A 204 23.98 -12.92 37.73
CA LYS A 204 23.07 -13.73 36.93
C LYS A 204 23.36 -13.45 35.47
N THR A 205 23.48 -14.51 34.69
CA THR A 205 23.43 -14.47 33.23
C THR A 205 22.20 -13.69 32.83
N VAL A 206 22.41 -12.70 31.96
CA VAL A 206 21.40 -11.78 31.46
C VAL A 206 20.40 -12.59 30.62
N ASP A 207 19.19 -12.87 31.13
CA ASP A 207 18.13 -13.56 30.36
C ASP A 207 17.44 -12.54 29.44
N PRO A 208 17.35 -12.75 28.12
CA PRO A 208 16.64 -11.84 27.21
C PRO A 208 15.22 -11.49 27.63
N LYS A 209 14.54 -12.34 28.42
CA LYS A 209 13.22 -12.07 28.99
C LYS A 209 13.22 -10.95 30.04
N ASP A 210 14.36 -10.67 30.66
CA ASP A 210 14.53 -9.53 31.57
C ASP A 210 14.61 -8.19 30.81
N TYR A 211 14.83 -8.25 29.48
CA TYR A 211 14.90 -7.13 28.53
C TYR A 211 13.68 -7.07 27.61
N LEU A 212 12.60 -7.81 27.93
CA LEU A 212 11.29 -7.66 27.27
C LEU A 212 10.76 -6.22 27.36
N PHE A 213 11.39 -5.39 28.19
CA PHE A 213 11.06 -4.00 28.49
C PHE A 213 12.19 -3.02 28.13
N ASP A 214 12.81 -3.14 26.96
CA ASP A 214 13.63 -2.05 26.38
C ASP A 214 12.80 -0.81 25.96
N CYS A 215 11.55 -0.72 26.42
CA CYS A 215 10.65 0.40 26.28
C CYS A 215 10.35 0.97 27.68
N PRO A 216 9.93 2.24 27.78
CA PRO A 216 9.52 2.80 29.06
C PRO A 216 8.47 1.96 29.75
N ARG A 217 8.44 2.02 31.09
CA ARG A 217 7.51 1.25 31.93
C ARG A 217 6.10 1.83 31.93
N TRP A 218 5.57 2.16 30.76
CA TRP A 218 4.22 2.65 30.54
C TRP A 218 3.30 1.46 30.23
N HIS A 219 2.07 1.46 30.71
CA HIS A 219 1.10 0.43 30.32
C HIS A 219 0.92 0.34 28.80
N LEU A 220 1.07 1.47 28.09
CA LEU A 220 1.14 1.53 26.63
C LEU A 220 2.14 0.55 26.01
N CYS A 221 3.28 0.33 26.69
CA CYS A 221 4.37 -0.52 26.23
C CYS A 221 4.25 -1.98 26.68
N LEU A 222 3.21 -2.35 27.43
CA LEU A 222 3.04 -3.73 27.90
C LEU A 222 2.85 -4.69 26.73
N ASP A 223 3.56 -5.81 26.78
CA ASP A 223 3.49 -6.81 25.73
C ASP A 223 2.18 -7.62 25.78
N THR A 224 1.61 -7.91 24.61
CA THR A 224 0.34 -8.65 24.50
C THR A 224 0.49 -10.11 24.97
N GLN A 225 1.66 -10.72 24.83
CA GLN A 225 1.95 -12.06 25.35
C GLN A 225 1.95 -12.06 26.88
N ILE A 226 2.50 -11.02 27.53
CA ILE A 226 2.41 -10.87 28.99
C ILE A 226 0.96 -10.78 29.43
N PHE A 227 0.17 -9.93 28.78
CA PHE A 227 -1.26 -9.81 29.05
C PHE A 227 -1.99 -11.17 28.98
N GLN A 228 -1.73 -11.96 27.94
CA GLN A 228 -2.32 -13.29 27.76
C GLN A 228 -1.86 -14.28 28.84
N GLN A 229 -0.57 -14.27 29.19
CA GLN A 229 -0.02 -15.15 30.23
C GLN A 229 -0.58 -14.84 31.61
N GLN A 230 -0.72 -13.55 31.94
CA GLN A 230 -1.27 -13.09 33.21
C GLN A 230 -2.80 -13.15 33.27
N ARG A 231 -3.47 -13.44 32.14
CA ARG A 231 -4.93 -13.56 32.01
C ARG A 231 -5.68 -12.35 32.58
N TRP A 232 -5.16 -11.15 32.38
CA TRP A 232 -5.85 -9.95 32.83
C TRP A 232 -7.18 -9.79 32.09
N PRO A 233 -8.25 -9.32 32.77
CA PRO A 233 -9.57 -9.20 32.15
C PRO A 233 -9.57 -8.13 31.05
N ASN A 234 -8.81 -7.05 31.25
CA ASN A 234 -8.62 -5.95 30.30
C ASN A 234 -7.13 -5.63 30.19
N MET A 235 -6.73 -5.10 29.03
CA MET A 235 -5.38 -4.60 28.83
C MET A 235 -5.17 -3.34 29.69
N PRO A 236 -4.21 -3.31 30.63
CA PRO A 236 -3.93 -2.11 31.41
C PRO A 236 -3.57 -0.94 30.50
N GLY A 237 -4.02 0.26 30.86
CA GLY A 237 -3.76 1.47 30.07
C GLY A 237 -4.62 1.63 28.83
N ALA A 238 -5.55 0.71 28.54
CA ALA A 238 -6.43 0.78 27.37
C ALA A 238 -7.89 0.54 27.74
N ARG A 239 -8.80 1.11 26.95
CA ARG A 239 -10.24 0.96 27.10
C ARG A 239 -10.93 0.80 25.76
N TRP A 240 -12.08 0.14 25.77
CA TRP A 240 -13.00 0.16 24.64
C TRP A 240 -13.83 1.45 24.70
N GLN A 241 -13.84 2.18 23.59
CA GLN A 241 -14.63 3.39 23.43
C GLN A 241 -15.62 3.20 22.27
N TRP A 242 -16.89 3.52 22.50
CA TRP A 242 -17.88 3.53 21.43
C TRP A 242 -17.69 4.72 20.51
N TYR A 243 -17.71 4.45 19.21
CA TYR A 243 -17.69 5.42 18.13
C TYR A 243 -18.89 5.20 17.24
N VAL A 244 -19.34 6.27 16.60
CA VAL A 244 -20.22 6.19 15.42
C VAL A 244 -19.38 6.32 14.17
N ARG A 245 -19.81 5.65 13.10
CA ARG A 245 -19.29 5.84 11.73
C ARG A 245 -20.44 5.65 10.74
N PRO A 246 -20.31 6.06 9.47
CA PRO A 246 -21.33 5.78 8.46
C PRO A 246 -21.54 4.26 8.32
N ALA A 247 -22.79 3.81 8.23
CA ALA A 247 -23.12 2.39 8.09
C ALA A 247 -22.48 1.76 6.84
N GLU A 248 -22.27 2.56 5.80
CA GLU A 248 -21.65 2.15 4.54
C GLU A 248 -20.13 2.37 4.50
N ALA A 249 -19.48 2.68 5.63
CA ALA A 249 -18.04 2.99 5.69
C ALA A 249 -17.13 1.87 5.15
N LEU A 250 -17.63 0.63 5.10
CA LEU A 250 -16.94 -0.56 4.59
C LEU A 250 -17.62 -1.17 3.34
N ALA A 251 -18.55 -0.45 2.71
CA ALA A 251 -19.37 -0.93 1.59
C ALA A 251 -18.91 -0.39 0.23
N ALA A 252 -17.77 0.32 0.15
CA ALA A 252 -17.35 0.98 -1.09
C ALA A 252 -17.15 -0.02 -2.25
N PRO A 253 -17.66 0.29 -3.46
CA PRO A 253 -17.57 -0.59 -4.60
C PRO A 253 -16.11 -0.73 -5.07
N ALA A 254 -15.75 -1.93 -5.52
CA ALA A 254 -14.36 -2.24 -5.90
C ALA A 254 -13.83 -1.31 -7.01
N ARG A 255 -14.69 -0.79 -7.89
CA ARG A 255 -14.33 0.09 -9.00
C ARG A 255 -13.86 1.47 -8.54
N GLU A 256 -14.44 2.00 -7.47
CA GLU A 256 -14.05 3.30 -6.90
C GLU A 256 -12.70 3.22 -6.16
N LEU A 257 -12.44 2.10 -5.48
CA LEU A 257 -11.18 1.84 -4.80
C LEU A 257 -10.06 1.33 -5.73
N ALA A 258 -10.43 0.75 -6.89
CA ALA A 258 -9.50 0.28 -7.91
C ALA A 258 -8.99 1.40 -8.82
N MET A 259 -9.39 2.66 -8.56
CA MET A 259 -8.57 3.78 -8.97
C MET A 259 -7.30 3.75 -8.13
N ILE A 260 -6.35 2.89 -8.55
CA ILE A 260 -4.96 3.33 -8.54
C ILE A 260 -5.06 4.72 -9.14
N PRO A 261 -4.74 5.80 -8.41
CA PRO A 261 -4.67 7.11 -9.03
C PRO A 261 -3.78 6.85 -10.22
N ALA A 262 -4.29 7.02 -11.44
CA ALA A 262 -3.44 6.98 -12.60
C ALA A 262 -2.33 7.92 -12.21
N ILE A 263 -1.14 7.37 -11.84
CA ILE A 263 -0.06 8.08 -11.14
C ILE A 263 -0.16 9.48 -11.67
N GLN A 264 -0.57 10.46 -10.86
CA GLN A 264 -0.84 11.81 -11.37
C GLN A 264 0.41 12.13 -12.15
N ARG A 265 0.33 11.97 -13.47
CA ARG A 265 1.49 12.02 -14.31
C ARG A 265 1.83 13.46 -14.14
N THR A 266 3.02 13.78 -13.65
CA THR A 266 3.57 15.08 -13.96
C THR A 266 3.28 15.28 -15.45
N PRO A 267 2.41 16.23 -15.85
CA PRO A 267 1.84 16.27 -17.20
C PRO A 267 2.91 16.38 -18.28
N ASP A 268 4.13 16.68 -17.86
CA ASP A 268 5.25 17.05 -18.69
C ASP A 268 6.09 15.90 -19.24
N ARG A 269 5.93 14.64 -18.78
CA ARG A 269 6.79 13.55 -19.27
C ARG A 269 6.01 12.37 -19.83
N PRO A 270 6.07 12.12 -21.15
CA PRO A 270 5.46 10.94 -21.76
C PRO A 270 6.13 9.66 -21.23
N ALA A 271 5.35 8.60 -21.07
CA ALA A 271 5.88 7.31 -20.60
C ALA A 271 6.91 6.78 -21.62
N THR A 272 8.10 6.40 -21.19
CA THR A 272 9.19 5.96 -22.10
C THR A 272 9.36 4.45 -22.17
N VAL A 273 8.77 3.70 -21.23
CA VAL A 273 8.91 2.25 -21.13
C VAL A 273 7.56 1.59 -20.98
N ALA A 274 7.32 0.54 -21.75
CA ALA A 274 6.24 -0.42 -21.55
C ALA A 274 6.82 -1.82 -21.42
N ARG A 275 6.30 -2.62 -20.49
CA ARG A 275 6.84 -3.94 -20.18
C ARG A 275 5.75 -5.00 -20.15
N PHE A 276 6.06 -6.11 -20.79
CA PHE A 276 5.14 -7.23 -21.00
C PHE A 276 5.73 -8.51 -20.43
N LEU A 277 4.89 -9.31 -19.78
CA LEU A 277 5.20 -10.69 -19.41
C LEU A 277 4.59 -11.63 -20.47
N LEU A 278 5.36 -12.60 -20.94
CA LEU A 278 4.87 -13.66 -21.81
C LEU A 278 4.34 -14.83 -20.98
N ASP A 279 3.12 -15.25 -21.26
CA ASP A 279 2.44 -16.38 -20.64
C ASP A 279 2.04 -17.38 -21.74
N ALA A 280 2.66 -18.56 -21.74
CA ALA A 280 2.40 -19.65 -22.68
C ALA A 280 2.87 -21.00 -22.09
N ALA A 281 2.27 -22.10 -22.55
CA ALA A 281 2.67 -23.46 -22.12
C ALA A 281 4.14 -23.77 -22.43
N VAL A 282 4.67 -23.21 -23.52
CA VAL A 282 6.09 -23.23 -23.88
C VAL A 282 6.46 -21.80 -24.25
N LEU A 283 7.51 -21.25 -23.64
CA LEU A 283 7.99 -19.89 -23.92
C LEU A 283 9.02 -19.86 -25.06
N PRO A 284 9.11 -18.76 -25.83
CA PRO A 284 10.07 -18.64 -26.92
C PRO A 284 11.51 -18.89 -26.49
N SER A 285 12.30 -19.54 -27.35
CA SER A 285 13.74 -19.69 -27.12
C SER A 285 14.42 -18.32 -27.18
N VAL A 286 15.50 -18.13 -26.42
CA VAL A 286 16.33 -16.93 -26.53
C VAL A 286 16.92 -16.76 -27.94
N THR A 287 17.07 -17.85 -28.70
CA THR A 287 17.49 -17.80 -30.11
C THR A 287 16.44 -17.17 -31.03
N ASP A 288 15.18 -17.05 -30.59
CA ASP A 288 14.09 -16.40 -31.33
C ASP A 288 13.95 -14.91 -30.99
N VAL A 289 14.91 -14.30 -30.28
CA VAL A 289 14.81 -12.91 -29.77
C VAL A 289 14.40 -11.92 -30.87
N VAL A 290 15.02 -12.00 -32.05
CA VAL A 290 14.72 -11.10 -33.17
C VAL A 290 13.30 -11.33 -33.71
N ARG A 291 12.88 -12.60 -33.80
CA ARG A 291 11.53 -12.96 -34.28
C ARG A 291 10.46 -12.49 -33.31
N VAL A 292 10.70 -12.62 -32.01
CA VAL A 292 9.79 -12.15 -30.95
C VAL A 292 9.71 -10.62 -30.94
N ALA A 293 10.85 -9.94 -31.04
CA ALA A 293 10.91 -8.48 -31.11
C ALA A 293 10.13 -7.95 -32.32
N GLU A 294 10.37 -8.51 -33.50
CA GLU A 294 9.70 -8.11 -34.74
C GLU A 294 8.19 -8.44 -34.73
N SER A 295 7.81 -9.55 -34.12
CA SER A 295 6.39 -9.88 -33.93
C SER A 295 5.71 -8.88 -33.00
N CYS A 296 6.41 -8.41 -31.95
CA CYS A 296 5.87 -7.43 -31.01
C CYS A 296 5.67 -6.07 -31.70
N ARG A 297 6.69 -5.66 -32.47
CA ARG A 297 6.61 -4.45 -33.30
C ARG A 297 5.42 -4.47 -34.24
N ARG A 298 5.26 -5.54 -35.03
CA ARG A 298 4.12 -5.68 -35.95
C ARG A 298 2.78 -5.71 -35.24
N ALA A 299 2.67 -6.40 -34.11
CA ALA A 299 1.44 -6.47 -33.34
C ALA A 299 1.05 -5.09 -32.78
N LEU A 300 1.99 -4.31 -32.26
CA LEU A 300 1.72 -2.95 -31.79
C LEU A 300 1.33 -2.01 -32.94
N MET A 301 2.00 -2.08 -34.08
CA MET A 301 1.63 -1.29 -35.26
C MET A 301 0.20 -1.64 -35.72
N SER A 302 -0.17 -2.92 -35.71
CA SER A 302 -1.53 -3.36 -36.03
C SER A 302 -2.56 -2.83 -35.04
N GLN A 303 -2.29 -2.94 -33.73
CA GLN A 303 -3.18 -2.41 -32.68
C GLN A 303 -3.32 -0.90 -32.75
N PHE A 304 -2.24 -0.19 -33.07
CA PHE A 304 -2.25 1.25 -33.26
C PHE A 304 -3.11 1.66 -34.46
N ALA A 305 -2.92 0.99 -35.61
CA ALA A 305 -3.75 1.24 -36.79
C ALA A 305 -5.23 0.94 -36.53
N HIS A 306 -5.52 -0.12 -35.76
CA HIS A 306 -6.87 -0.45 -35.34
C HIS A 306 -7.50 0.58 -34.40
N TRP A 307 -6.71 1.10 -33.46
CA TRP A 307 -7.13 2.20 -32.59
C TRP A 307 -7.44 3.46 -33.41
N CYS A 308 -6.59 3.81 -34.38
CA CYS A 308 -6.75 4.97 -35.25
C CYS A 308 -8.04 4.88 -36.09
N ARG A 309 -8.36 3.72 -36.65
CA ARG A 309 -9.61 3.50 -37.40
C ARG A 309 -10.87 3.73 -36.57
N ARG A 310 -10.80 3.55 -35.25
CA ARG A 310 -11.93 3.79 -34.33
C ARG A 310 -12.04 5.24 -33.84
N HIS A 311 -11.01 6.05 -34.08
CA HIS A 311 -10.92 7.44 -33.60
C HIS A 311 -10.38 8.36 -34.71
N PRO A 312 -11.08 8.44 -35.86
CA PRO A 312 -10.59 9.17 -37.04
C PRO A 312 -10.30 10.65 -36.74
N GLU A 313 -11.04 11.27 -35.83
CA GLU A 313 -10.88 12.66 -35.41
C GLU A 313 -9.52 12.95 -34.75
N ARG A 314 -8.94 11.94 -34.07
CA ARG A 314 -7.64 12.03 -33.40
C ARG A 314 -6.49 11.42 -34.19
N ALA A 315 -6.79 10.75 -35.30
CA ALA A 315 -5.81 9.95 -36.04
C ALA A 315 -5.31 10.61 -37.33
N HIS A 316 -5.83 11.80 -37.68
CA HIS A 316 -5.55 12.46 -38.97
C HIS A 316 -4.06 12.60 -39.27
N HIS A 317 -3.23 12.97 -38.28
CA HIS A 317 -1.79 13.19 -38.43
C HIS A 317 -0.96 11.90 -38.50
N TYR A 318 -1.55 10.74 -38.22
CA TYR A 318 -0.89 9.43 -38.37
C TYR A 318 -1.21 8.75 -39.70
N ARG A 319 -2.05 9.36 -40.54
CA ARG A 319 -2.47 8.79 -41.83
C ARG A 319 -1.32 8.85 -42.84
N ARG A 320 -1.14 7.77 -43.59
CA ARG A 320 -0.15 7.72 -44.67
C ARG A 320 -0.67 8.44 -45.93
N PRO A 321 0.16 9.25 -46.61
CA PRO A 321 -0.20 9.85 -47.88
C PRO A 321 -0.56 8.79 -48.93
N GLY A 322 -1.65 8.99 -49.68
CA GLY A 322 -2.03 8.12 -50.79
C GLY A 322 -2.58 6.74 -50.42
N GLN A 323 -2.84 6.47 -49.14
CA GLN A 323 -3.47 5.22 -48.69
C GLN A 323 -4.65 5.52 -47.75
N GLU A 324 -5.87 5.27 -48.25
CA GLU A 324 -7.07 5.33 -47.41
C GLU A 324 -6.98 4.26 -46.31
N ASP A 325 -7.26 4.66 -45.06
CA ASP A 325 -7.24 3.83 -43.85
C ASP A 325 -5.90 3.20 -43.41
N ALA A 326 -4.78 3.67 -43.94
CA ALA A 326 -3.44 3.28 -43.47
C ALA A 326 -2.90 4.29 -42.44
N TYR A 327 -2.67 3.82 -41.21
CA TYR A 327 -2.12 4.62 -40.11
C TYR A 327 -0.77 4.07 -39.62
N SER A 328 0.14 4.95 -39.23
CA SER A 328 1.49 4.58 -38.79
C SER A 328 1.97 5.48 -37.65
N SER A 329 2.30 4.89 -36.51
CA SER A 329 3.01 5.62 -35.44
C SER A 329 4.49 5.73 -35.81
N PRO A 330 5.07 6.94 -35.82
CA PRO A 330 6.51 7.11 -36.02
C PRO A 330 7.34 6.48 -34.91
N THR A 331 6.82 6.50 -33.67
CA THR A 331 7.46 5.88 -32.50
C THR A 331 7.52 4.36 -32.63
N PHE A 332 6.45 3.67 -33.05
CA PHE A 332 6.49 2.20 -33.18
C PHE A 332 7.16 1.72 -34.46
N SER A 333 6.99 2.45 -35.57
CA SER A 333 7.51 2.00 -36.87
C SER A 333 8.96 2.42 -37.10
N GLY A 334 9.44 3.46 -36.41
CA GLY A 334 10.72 4.09 -36.73
C GLY A 334 10.71 4.80 -38.09
N LYS A 335 9.53 5.08 -38.65
CA LYS A 335 9.34 5.68 -39.96
C LYS A 335 8.40 6.87 -39.87
N ASP A 336 8.63 7.90 -40.67
CA ASP A 336 7.68 8.99 -40.78
C ASP A 336 6.40 8.56 -41.51
N HIS A 337 5.46 9.50 -41.67
CA HIS A 337 4.19 9.27 -42.34
C HIS A 337 4.35 8.91 -43.83
N THR A 338 5.49 9.23 -44.47
CA THR A 338 5.83 8.84 -45.85
C THR A 338 6.46 7.45 -45.95
N GLY A 339 6.79 6.83 -44.81
CA GLY A 339 7.45 5.52 -44.76
C GLY A 339 8.98 5.57 -44.78
N THR A 340 9.56 6.78 -44.74
CA THR A 340 11.02 6.99 -44.68
C THR A 340 11.53 6.76 -43.25
N ALA A 341 12.67 6.09 -43.11
CA ALA A 341 13.24 5.77 -41.79
C ALA A 341 13.70 7.05 -41.05
N LEU A 342 13.36 7.15 -39.76
CA LEU A 342 13.75 8.25 -38.88
C LEU A 342 15.24 8.14 -38.52
N LYS A 343 15.98 9.25 -38.64
CA LYS A 343 17.43 9.32 -38.33
C LYS A 343 17.75 9.63 -36.87
N ASN A 344 16.77 10.10 -36.10
CA ASN A 344 16.99 10.58 -34.73
C ASN A 344 17.01 9.47 -33.66
N HIS A 345 16.82 8.19 -34.04
CA HIS A 345 16.79 7.03 -33.13
C HIS A 345 15.87 7.19 -31.90
N LEU A 346 14.87 8.06 -31.99
CA LEU A 346 13.94 8.35 -30.87
C LEU A 346 12.77 7.35 -30.79
N HIS A 347 12.66 6.47 -31.78
CA HIS A 347 11.62 5.46 -31.90
C HIS A 347 11.81 4.30 -30.92
N ALA A 348 10.83 3.40 -30.89
CA ALA A 348 10.74 2.29 -29.96
C ALA A 348 11.75 1.18 -30.27
N TYR A 349 12.46 0.74 -29.25
CA TYR A 349 13.27 -0.46 -29.20
C TYR A 349 12.45 -1.60 -28.59
N TYR A 350 12.55 -2.77 -29.19
CA TYR A 350 11.84 -3.97 -28.79
C TYR A 350 12.84 -4.97 -28.23
N LEU A 351 12.84 -5.14 -26.91
CA LEU A 351 13.89 -5.83 -26.17
C LEU A 351 13.31 -7.03 -25.41
N PRO A 352 13.24 -8.22 -26.04
CA PRO A 352 12.87 -9.43 -25.33
C PRO A 352 14.01 -9.90 -24.40
N THR A 353 13.66 -10.33 -23.19
CA THR A 353 14.62 -10.76 -22.17
C THR A 353 14.20 -12.08 -21.51
N ALA A 354 15.20 -12.86 -21.10
CA ALA A 354 15.04 -14.12 -20.37
C ALA A 354 15.35 -13.87 -18.89
N GLU A 355 14.32 -13.62 -18.09
CA GLU A 355 14.43 -13.28 -16.67
C GLU A 355 13.73 -14.29 -15.75
N GLY A 356 13.29 -15.43 -16.32
CA GLY A 356 12.69 -16.52 -15.56
C GLY A 356 13.73 -17.45 -14.95
N THR A 357 13.24 -18.56 -14.41
CA THR A 357 14.09 -19.63 -13.86
C THR A 357 14.87 -20.38 -14.94
N ASP A 358 14.38 -20.44 -16.18
CA ASP A 358 15.10 -20.97 -17.34
C ASP A 358 15.68 -19.82 -18.19
N PRO A 359 17.01 -19.62 -18.22
CA PRO A 359 17.65 -18.53 -18.96
C PRO A 359 17.58 -18.72 -20.49
N ARG A 360 17.16 -19.90 -20.98
CA ARG A 360 17.02 -20.18 -22.42
C ARG A 360 15.65 -19.73 -22.95
N ARG A 361 14.78 -19.20 -22.10
CA ARG A 361 13.39 -18.86 -22.42
C ARG A 361 13.12 -17.39 -22.23
N ILE A 362 12.58 -16.75 -23.27
CA ILE A 362 12.15 -15.36 -23.23
C ILE A 362 10.89 -15.28 -22.38
N THR A 363 10.93 -14.47 -21.32
CA THR A 363 9.82 -14.30 -20.38
C THR A 363 9.23 -12.90 -20.44
N HIS A 364 10.00 -11.91 -20.87
CA HIS A 364 9.56 -10.53 -20.92
C HIS A 364 9.86 -9.88 -22.26
N ILE A 365 9.09 -8.85 -22.60
CA ILE A 365 9.39 -7.92 -23.69
C ILE A 365 9.32 -6.51 -23.13
N THR A 366 10.43 -5.76 -23.26
CA THR A 366 10.49 -4.35 -22.92
C THR A 366 10.43 -3.52 -24.20
N VAL A 367 9.50 -2.60 -24.27
CA VAL A 367 9.38 -1.61 -25.35
C VAL A 367 9.81 -0.26 -24.80
N PHE A 368 10.88 0.29 -25.35
CA PHE A 368 11.48 1.54 -24.87
C PHE A 368 11.55 2.57 -25.98
N ALA A 369 11.01 3.77 -25.78
CA ALA A 369 11.12 4.89 -26.71
C ALA A 369 11.63 6.13 -25.98
N ARG A 370 12.73 6.72 -26.47
CA ARG A 370 13.35 7.90 -25.84
C ARG A 370 12.47 9.14 -25.91
N ALA A 371 11.70 9.30 -27.01
CA ALA A 371 10.70 10.38 -27.14
C ALA A 371 9.47 10.19 -26.25
N GLY A 372 9.32 9.01 -25.64
CA GLY A 372 8.10 8.62 -24.93
C GLY A 372 6.97 8.21 -25.86
N PHE A 373 5.89 7.71 -25.25
CA PHE A 373 4.69 7.25 -25.92
C PHE A 373 3.56 8.28 -25.78
N SER A 374 2.90 8.59 -26.89
CA SER A 374 1.69 9.41 -26.89
C SER A 374 0.52 8.69 -26.20
N ALA A 375 -0.59 9.41 -25.94
CA ALA A 375 -1.78 8.80 -25.36
C ALA A 375 -2.34 7.67 -26.23
N GLU A 376 -2.29 7.83 -27.55
CA GLU A 376 -2.75 6.86 -28.55
C GLU A 376 -1.84 5.62 -28.60
N GLU A 377 -0.53 5.83 -28.48
CA GLU A 377 0.47 4.75 -28.42
C GLU A 377 0.35 3.96 -27.11
N VAL A 378 0.11 4.65 -26.00
CA VAL A 378 -0.20 4.00 -24.71
C VAL A 378 -1.48 3.17 -24.81
N ALA A 379 -2.50 3.63 -25.55
CA ALA A 379 -3.71 2.84 -25.79
C ALA A 379 -3.43 1.57 -26.61
N ALA A 380 -2.59 1.66 -27.65
CA ALA A 380 -2.16 0.50 -28.45
C ALA A 380 -1.34 -0.51 -27.64
N LEU A 381 -0.35 -0.04 -26.86
CA LEU A 381 0.40 -0.85 -25.90
C LEU A 381 -0.53 -1.54 -24.89
N SER A 382 -1.50 -0.79 -24.38
CA SER A 382 -2.53 -1.30 -23.48
C SER A 382 -3.47 -2.30 -24.17
N GLY A 383 -3.62 -2.26 -25.49
CA GLY A 383 -4.44 -3.17 -26.27
C GLY A 383 -3.76 -4.50 -26.60
N LEU A 384 -2.43 -4.60 -26.48
CA LEU A 384 -1.71 -5.83 -26.83
C LEU A 384 -2.03 -6.95 -25.82
N ARG A 385 -2.55 -8.07 -26.33
CA ARG A 385 -2.91 -9.26 -25.54
C ARG A 385 -2.26 -10.53 -26.05
N VAL A 386 -1.96 -10.56 -27.33
CA VAL A 386 -1.60 -11.76 -28.08
C VAL A 386 -0.42 -11.44 -28.96
N LEU A 387 0.57 -12.32 -28.94
CA LEU A 387 1.70 -12.30 -29.86
C LEU A 387 1.70 -13.56 -30.74
N ALA A 388 1.68 -13.37 -32.05
CA ALA A 388 1.86 -14.44 -33.03
C ALA A 388 3.30 -14.38 -33.57
N VAL A 389 4.08 -15.41 -33.29
CA VAL A 389 5.48 -15.51 -33.74
C VAL A 389 5.55 -16.50 -34.92
N PRO A 390 6.05 -16.11 -36.10
CA PRO A 390 6.16 -17.01 -37.26
C PRO A 390 7.03 -18.25 -36.97
N GLY A 391 6.62 -19.42 -37.46
CA GLY A 391 7.33 -20.69 -37.27
C GLY A 391 7.00 -21.40 -35.95
N TRP A 392 6.14 -20.81 -35.12
CA TRP A 392 5.58 -21.44 -33.92
C TRP A 392 4.17 -21.97 -34.21
N SER A 393 4.07 -23.23 -34.62
CA SER A 393 2.78 -23.87 -34.89
C SER A 393 2.06 -24.18 -33.58
N LYS A 394 1.00 -23.42 -33.30
CA LYS A 394 0.07 -23.59 -32.16
C LYS A 394 0.69 -23.26 -30.81
N ASN A 395 0.76 -21.97 -30.46
CA ASN A 395 0.36 -21.43 -29.16
C ASN A 395 0.57 -19.92 -29.12
N THR A 396 -0.53 -19.20 -28.94
CA THR A 396 -0.62 -17.76 -28.78
C THR A 396 0.03 -17.36 -27.45
N CYS A 397 1.11 -16.56 -27.45
CA CYS A 397 1.64 -16.03 -26.19
C CYS A 397 0.68 -14.96 -25.68
N ALA A 398 0.07 -15.21 -24.52
CA ALA A 398 -0.71 -14.20 -23.83
C ALA A 398 0.25 -13.20 -23.17
N VAL A 399 0.05 -11.94 -23.48
CA VAL A 399 0.87 -10.85 -22.96
C VAL A 399 0.17 -10.34 -21.70
N ASN A 400 0.67 -10.74 -20.53
CA ASN A 400 0.15 -10.27 -19.25
C ASN A 400 0.87 -8.99 -18.83
N ARG A 401 0.12 -8.04 -18.28
CA ARG A 401 0.64 -6.74 -17.86
C ARG A 401 1.39 -6.93 -16.54
N SER A 402 2.69 -6.65 -16.55
CA SER A 402 3.45 -6.43 -15.32
C SER A 402 4.16 -5.08 -15.43
N ALA A 403 3.50 -4.03 -14.93
CA ALA A 403 4.25 -2.88 -14.45
C ALA A 403 5.13 -3.39 -13.30
N TRP A 404 6.44 -3.41 -13.50
CA TRP A 404 7.39 -3.81 -12.47
C TRP A 404 7.42 -2.73 -11.38
N ALA A 405 6.53 -2.84 -10.40
CA ALA A 405 6.87 -2.64 -9.01
C ALA A 405 6.90 -4.05 -8.39
N LYS A 406 8.04 -4.45 -7.81
CA LYS A 406 8.32 -5.80 -7.28
C LYS A 406 7.05 -6.51 -6.77
N ARG A 407 6.54 -7.45 -7.56
CA ARG A 407 5.57 -8.46 -7.13
C ARG A 407 6.08 -9.82 -7.59
N LYS A 408 6.62 -10.58 -6.64
CA LYS A 408 6.61 -12.05 -6.69
C LYS A 408 5.16 -12.47 -6.83
N ILE A 409 4.77 -12.87 -8.04
CA ILE A 409 3.53 -13.63 -8.26
C ILE A 409 3.98 -15.06 -8.52
N LEU A 410 4.05 -15.83 -7.44
CA LEU A 410 3.94 -17.28 -7.48
C LEU A 410 2.53 -17.59 -8.00
N ARG A 411 2.40 -18.04 -9.24
CA ARG A 411 1.25 -18.84 -9.66
C ARG A 411 1.61 -20.29 -9.41
N TRP A 412 1.01 -20.90 -8.39
CA TRP A 412 0.93 -22.35 -8.26
C TRP A 412 -0.35 -22.84 -8.92
N ARG A 413 -0.29 -24.05 -9.50
CA ARG A 413 -1.45 -24.88 -9.82
C ARG A 413 -2.29 -25.16 -8.58
#